data_AF-A0A842Y3G0-F1
#
_entry.id   AF-A0A842Y3G0-F1
#
_cell.length_a   1.000
_cell.length_b   1.000
_cell.length_c   1.000
_cell.angle_alpha   90.00
_cell.angle_beta   90.00
_cell.angle_gamma   90.00
#
_symmetry.space_group_name_H-M   'P 1'
#
loop_
_entity.id
_entity.type
_entity.pdbx_description
1 polymer ?
#
loop_
_entity_poly.entity_id
_entity_poly.type
_entity_poly.pdbx_seq_one_letter_code
_entity_poly.pdbx_strand_id
1 'polypeptide(L)'
;MSIGYEVSELGLPVSDTIDLGKGCSYCDFLGGSIYYSPLFGGHIVRDPILASWRKSGAVHGMLGYPVDNAKAIGKVLCQQFQSGDMYWYSDKGAFELTGRFRNEWHKVGGANGQLGLPISKVQVNDSGEYQKFQNGILIWHSRRNEIEVQKS
;
A
#
# COMPACT_ATOMS: atom_id res chain seq x y z
N MET A 1 21.53 -6.53 -8.24
CA MET A 1 20.78 -7.75 -8.63
C MET A 1 19.31 -7.39 -8.47
N SER A 2 18.39 -7.35 -9.44
CA SER A 2 18.38 -7.58 -10.90
C SER A 2 17.24 -6.72 -11.48
N ILE A 3 17.51 -5.48 -11.90
CA ILE A 3 16.48 -4.62 -12.52
C ILE A 3 16.16 -5.08 -13.96
N GLY A 4 17.10 -5.73 -14.65
CA GLY A 4 16.90 -6.17 -16.03
C GLY A 4 15.95 -7.37 -16.17
N TYR A 5 15.96 -8.29 -15.19
CA TYR A 5 15.08 -9.46 -15.22
C TYR A 5 13.62 -9.08 -14.95
N GLU A 6 13.36 -8.27 -13.92
CA GLU A 6 11.98 -7.89 -13.58
C GLU A 6 11.33 -6.98 -14.64
N VAL A 7 12.12 -6.16 -15.34
CA VAL A 7 11.63 -5.36 -16.48
C VAL A 7 11.21 -6.27 -17.63
N SER A 8 11.88 -7.41 -17.84
CA SER A 8 11.48 -8.36 -18.89
C SER A 8 10.11 -9.00 -18.63
N GLU A 9 9.73 -9.19 -17.37
CA GLU A 9 8.41 -9.71 -16.98
C GLU A 9 7.28 -8.67 -17.08
N LEU A 10 7.62 -7.37 -17.16
CA LEU A 10 6.64 -6.31 -17.40
C LEU A 10 6.17 -6.23 -18.86
N GLY A 11 6.87 -6.89 -19.77
CA GLY A 11 6.62 -6.79 -21.20
C GLY A 11 7.10 -5.46 -21.79
N LEU A 12 6.52 -5.09 -22.93
CA LEU A 12 6.93 -3.89 -23.67
C LEU A 12 6.45 -2.62 -22.96
N PRO A 13 7.21 -1.50 -23.05
CA PRO A 13 6.71 -0.19 -22.65
C PRO A 13 5.52 0.19 -23.54
N VAL A 14 4.48 0.75 -22.91
CA VAL A 14 3.27 1.24 -23.57
C VAL A 14 3.15 2.76 -23.50
N SER A 15 4.04 3.42 -22.76
CA SER A 15 4.17 4.88 -22.76
C SER A 15 5.64 5.29 -22.84
N ASP A 16 5.88 6.52 -23.27
CA ASP A 16 7.13 7.22 -22.94
C ASP A 16 7.26 7.44 -21.43
N THR A 17 8.43 7.86 -20.98
CA THR A 17 8.63 8.30 -19.60
C THR A 17 7.86 9.60 -19.35
N ILE A 18 6.94 9.57 -18.39
CA ILE A 18 6.12 10.69 -17.96
C ILE A 18 6.78 11.37 -16.76
N ASP A 19 7.05 12.67 -16.89
CA ASP A 19 7.59 13.50 -15.82
C ASP A 19 6.52 13.81 -14.77
N LEU A 20 6.84 13.55 -13.50
CA LEU A 20 6.00 13.87 -12.34
C LEU A 20 6.53 15.11 -11.59
N GLY A 21 7.59 15.74 -12.11
CA GLY A 21 8.27 16.89 -11.53
C GLY A 21 9.24 16.52 -10.41
N LYS A 22 10.13 17.46 -10.06
CA LYS A 22 11.14 17.31 -8.99
C LYS A 22 12.05 16.07 -9.16
N GLY A 23 12.28 15.66 -10.42
CA GLY A 23 13.09 14.48 -10.74
C GLY A 23 12.37 13.15 -10.54
N CYS A 24 11.05 13.16 -10.32
CA CYS A 24 10.22 11.96 -10.29
C CYS A 24 9.66 11.67 -11.68
N SER A 25 9.47 10.40 -12.01
CA SER A 25 8.89 10.00 -13.28
C SER A 25 8.23 8.63 -13.20
N TYR A 26 7.47 8.26 -14.22
CA TYR A 26 7.05 6.88 -14.41
C TYR A 26 6.96 6.49 -15.87
N CYS A 27 6.98 5.19 -16.14
CA CYS A 27 6.73 4.62 -17.46
C CYS A 27 5.77 3.45 -17.31
N ASP A 28 4.78 3.36 -18.20
CA ASP A 28 3.83 2.26 -18.25
C ASP A 28 4.34 1.15 -19.15
N PHE A 29 4.11 -0.09 -18.69
CA PHE A 29 4.40 -1.33 -19.38
C PHE A 29 3.13 -2.19 -19.41
N LEU A 30 3.09 -3.20 -20.27
CA LEU A 30 1.92 -4.10 -20.37
C LEU A 30 1.55 -4.76 -19.04
N GLY A 31 2.53 -5.14 -18.23
CA GLY A 31 2.36 -5.85 -16.96
C GLY A 31 2.34 -4.97 -15.70
N GLY A 32 2.43 -3.64 -15.85
CA GLY A 32 2.50 -2.71 -14.72
C GLY A 32 3.24 -1.42 -15.06
N SER A 33 3.68 -0.70 -14.03
CA SER A 33 4.40 0.57 -14.21
C SER A 33 5.66 0.59 -13.38
N ILE A 34 6.68 1.30 -13.86
CA ILE A 34 7.87 1.63 -13.07
C ILE A 34 7.74 3.09 -12.65
N TYR A 35 7.71 3.34 -11.35
CA TYR A 35 7.74 4.68 -10.77
C TYR A 35 9.12 4.94 -10.17
N TYR A 36 9.71 6.07 -10.53
CA TYR A 36 10.99 6.53 -10.02
C TYR A 36 10.80 7.79 -9.17
N SER A 37 11.49 7.85 -8.04
CA SER A 37 11.72 9.07 -7.28
C SER A 37 13.17 9.14 -6.81
N PRO A 38 13.75 10.35 -6.64
CA PRO A 38 15.12 10.48 -6.15
C PRO A 38 15.35 9.88 -4.75
N LEU A 39 14.30 9.86 -3.90
CA LEU A 39 14.41 9.41 -2.52
C LEU A 39 14.33 7.89 -2.38
N PHE A 40 13.52 7.22 -3.21
CA PHE A 40 13.24 5.79 -3.07
C PHE A 40 13.84 4.95 -4.21
N GLY A 41 14.22 5.58 -5.32
CA GLY A 41 14.65 4.87 -6.52
C GLY A 41 13.47 4.43 -7.38
N GLY A 42 13.72 3.47 -8.27
CA GLY A 42 12.75 2.94 -9.22
C GLY A 42 12.11 1.65 -8.71
N HIS A 43 10.78 1.63 -8.63
CA HIS A 43 10.02 0.46 -8.17
C HIS A 43 8.88 0.12 -9.12
N ILE A 44 8.63 -1.17 -9.21
CA ILE A 44 7.58 -1.73 -10.05
C ILE A 44 6.28 -1.80 -9.25
N VAL A 45 5.20 -1.26 -9.80
CA VAL A 45 3.84 -1.43 -9.30
C VAL A 45 3.07 -2.22 -10.37
N ARG A 46 2.79 -3.49 -10.10
CA ARG A 46 2.06 -4.38 -11.02
C ARG A 46 0.58 -4.39 -10.72
N ASP A 47 -0.22 -4.73 -11.72
CA ASP A 47 -1.59 -5.15 -11.43
C ASP A 47 -1.59 -6.43 -10.59
N PRO A 48 -2.56 -6.58 -9.68
CA PRO A 48 -3.74 -5.73 -9.48
C PRO A 48 -3.55 -4.54 -8.51
N ILE A 49 -2.38 -4.41 -7.88
CA ILE A 49 -2.08 -3.32 -6.94
C ILE A 49 -2.08 -1.97 -7.67
N LEU A 50 -1.50 -1.90 -8.87
CA LEU A 50 -1.43 -0.70 -9.69
C LEU A 50 -2.82 -0.07 -9.92
N ALA A 51 -3.78 -0.85 -10.40
CA ALA A 51 -5.15 -0.38 -10.60
C ALA A 51 -5.78 0.18 -9.32
N SER A 52 -5.59 -0.49 -8.17
CA SER A 52 -6.10 -0.02 -6.88
C SER A 52 -5.42 1.27 -6.40
N TRP A 53 -4.09 1.34 -6.50
CA TRP A 53 -3.31 2.51 -6.09
C TRP A 53 -3.58 3.73 -6.97
N ARG A 54 -3.76 3.55 -8.29
CA ARG A 54 -4.21 4.62 -9.19
C ARG A 54 -5.59 5.14 -8.82
N LYS A 55 -6.53 4.26 -8.48
CA LYS A 55 -7.87 4.66 -7.98
C LYS A 55 -7.81 5.42 -6.65
N SER A 56 -6.78 5.19 -5.82
CA SER A 56 -6.54 5.94 -4.58
C SER A 56 -5.71 7.22 -4.77
N GLY A 57 -5.49 7.68 -6.01
CA GLY A 57 -4.77 8.92 -6.32
C GLY A 57 -3.28 8.77 -6.64
N ALA A 58 -2.77 7.53 -6.73
CA ALA A 58 -1.37 7.20 -7.01
C ALA A 58 -0.38 8.01 -6.15
N VAL A 59 0.66 8.58 -6.76
CA VAL A 59 1.71 9.39 -6.11
C VAL A 59 1.17 10.66 -5.42
N HIS A 60 -0.02 11.13 -5.81
CA HIS A 60 -0.68 12.29 -5.21
C HIS A 60 -1.70 11.88 -4.12
N GLY A 61 -1.94 10.58 -3.96
CA GLY A 61 -2.81 10.01 -2.94
C GLY A 61 -2.11 9.83 -1.59
N MET A 62 -2.84 9.28 -0.63
CA MET A 62 -2.36 9.12 0.75
C MET A 62 -1.15 8.19 0.93
N LEU A 63 -0.88 7.32 -0.05
CA LEU A 63 0.23 6.37 0.01
C LEU A 63 1.55 6.98 -0.50
N GLY A 64 1.51 7.90 -1.47
CA GLY A 64 2.70 8.46 -2.09
C GLY A 64 3.42 7.46 -3.00
N TYR A 65 4.73 7.65 -3.18
CA TYR A 65 5.57 6.83 -4.07
C TYR A 65 5.80 5.41 -3.53
N PRO A 66 5.93 4.39 -4.40
CA PRO A 66 6.39 3.07 -3.97
C PRO A 66 7.81 3.17 -3.42
N VAL A 67 8.09 2.37 -2.38
CA VAL A 67 9.42 2.29 -1.75
C VAL A 67 10.04 0.90 -1.81
N ASP A 68 9.25 -0.08 -2.26
CA ASP A 68 9.69 -1.44 -2.53
C ASP A 68 8.77 -2.08 -3.58
N ASN A 69 9.25 -3.16 -4.19
CA ASN A 69 8.42 -3.99 -5.08
C ASN A 69 7.39 -4.79 -4.26
N ALA A 70 6.29 -5.18 -4.91
CA ALA A 70 5.28 -6.00 -4.27
C ALA A 70 5.82 -7.39 -3.88
N LYS A 71 5.41 -7.89 -2.71
CA LYS A 71 5.73 -9.21 -2.18
C LYS A 71 4.48 -9.98 -1.77
N ALA A 72 4.53 -11.30 -1.86
CA ALA A 72 3.46 -12.16 -1.36
C ALA A 72 3.62 -12.41 0.14
N ILE A 73 2.53 -12.26 0.88
CA ILE A 73 2.37 -12.67 2.28
C ILE A 73 1.26 -13.72 2.30
N GLY A 74 1.64 -15.00 2.18
CA GLY A 74 0.69 -16.08 1.90
C GLY A 74 -0.01 -15.84 0.55
N LYS A 75 -1.34 -15.67 0.58
CA LYS A 75 -2.16 -15.37 -0.61
C LYS A 75 -2.40 -13.88 -0.86
N VAL A 76 -1.85 -13.00 -0.02
CA VAL A 76 -2.05 -11.55 -0.08
C VAL A 76 -0.86 -10.90 -0.73
N LEU A 77 -1.06 -10.03 -1.71
CA LEU A 77 0.01 -9.20 -2.25
C LEU A 77 0.15 -7.94 -1.39
N CYS A 78 1.37 -7.59 -1.01
CA CYS A 78 1.67 -6.42 -0.21
C CYS A 78 2.69 -5.56 -0.95
N GLN A 79 2.42 -4.27 -1.09
CA GLN A 79 3.40 -3.31 -1.58
C GLN A 79 3.53 -2.13 -0.62
N GLN A 80 4.78 -1.74 -0.37
CA GLN A 80 5.10 -0.65 0.52
C GLN A 80 5.23 0.66 -0.26
N PHE A 81 4.66 1.71 0.31
CA PHE A 81 4.69 3.08 -0.20
C PHE A 81 5.22 4.02 0.88
N GLN A 82 5.54 5.24 0.47
CA GLN A 82 6.15 6.27 1.30
C GLN A 82 5.39 6.49 2.62
N SER A 83 4.07 6.51 2.57
CA SER A 83 3.20 6.87 3.70
C SER A 83 2.32 5.71 4.19
N GLY A 84 2.55 4.50 3.68
CA GLY A 84 1.84 3.31 4.15
C GLY A 84 2.03 2.09 3.27
N ASP A 85 1.17 1.09 3.43
CA ASP A 85 1.23 -0.14 2.65
C ASP A 85 -0.14 -0.42 2.01
N MET A 86 -0.13 -1.11 0.87
CA MET A 86 -1.34 -1.64 0.24
C MET A 86 -1.34 -3.16 0.29
N TYR A 87 -2.44 -3.74 0.78
CA TYR A 87 -2.66 -5.18 0.85
C TYR A 87 -3.78 -5.57 -0.10
N TRP A 88 -3.47 -6.38 -1.10
CA TRP A 88 -4.43 -6.84 -2.09
C TRP A 88 -4.78 -8.32 -1.90
N TYR A 89 -6.08 -8.58 -1.89
CA TYR A 89 -6.71 -9.88 -1.78
C TYR A 89 -7.48 -10.16 -3.07
N SER A 90 -7.39 -11.39 -3.59
CA SER A 90 -8.09 -11.76 -4.83
C SER A 90 -9.61 -11.77 -4.70
N ASP A 91 -10.13 -12.02 -3.51
CA ASP A 91 -11.57 -12.09 -3.21
C ASP A 91 -12.16 -10.79 -2.65
N LYS A 92 -11.32 -9.87 -2.14
CA LYS A 92 -11.77 -8.65 -1.43
C LYS A 92 -11.25 -7.34 -2.01
N GLY A 93 -10.24 -7.38 -2.89
CA GLY A 93 -9.56 -6.21 -3.42
C GLY A 93 -8.48 -5.65 -2.48
N ALA A 94 -8.18 -4.36 -2.64
CA ALA A 94 -7.09 -3.69 -1.93
C ALA A 94 -7.56 -2.93 -0.68
N PHE A 95 -6.72 -2.98 0.36
CA PHE A 95 -6.85 -2.20 1.58
C PHE A 95 -5.53 -1.47 1.89
N GLU A 96 -5.64 -0.16 2.03
CA GLU A 96 -4.56 0.71 2.47
C GLU A 96 -4.42 0.67 3.99
N LEU A 97 -3.19 0.64 4.49
CA LEU A 97 -2.86 0.80 5.90
C LEU A 97 -1.89 1.97 6.03
N THR A 98 -2.37 3.08 6.59
CA THR A 98 -1.65 4.35 6.65
C THR A 98 -1.72 4.98 8.05
N GLY A 99 -0.89 5.99 8.28
CA GLY A 99 -0.99 6.89 9.43
C GLY A 99 -1.11 6.19 10.78
N ARG A 100 -2.10 6.63 11.57
CA ARG A 100 -2.27 6.22 12.97
C ARG A 100 -2.49 4.72 13.14
N PHE A 101 -3.26 4.10 12.24
CA PHE A 101 -3.55 2.66 12.29
C PHE A 101 -2.31 1.85 11.94
N ARG A 102 -1.55 2.26 10.92
CA ARG A 102 -0.28 1.62 10.57
C ARG A 102 0.72 1.66 11.72
N ASN A 103 0.85 2.82 12.36
CA ASN A 103 1.77 3.00 13.47
C ASN A 103 1.44 2.07 14.64
N GLU A 104 0.17 2.00 15.04
CA GLU A 104 -0.25 1.11 16.12
C GLU A 104 -0.13 -0.37 15.74
N TRP A 105 -0.50 -0.71 14.50
CA TRP A 105 -0.35 -2.06 13.98
C TRP A 105 1.10 -2.57 14.05
N HIS A 106 2.08 -1.72 13.73
CA HIS A 106 3.49 -2.07 13.90
C HIS A 106 3.89 -2.28 15.35
N LYS A 107 3.39 -1.46 16.29
CA LYS A 107 3.69 -1.63 17.73
C LYS A 107 3.20 -2.96 18.27
N VAL A 108 2.09 -3.48 17.76
CA VAL A 108 1.52 -4.77 18.18
C VAL A 108 1.98 -5.97 17.35
N GLY A 109 3.11 -5.83 16.64
CA GLY A 109 3.82 -6.92 15.98
C GLY A 109 3.59 -7.04 14.47
N GLY A 110 2.82 -6.13 13.87
CA GLY A 110 2.58 -6.10 12.43
C GLY A 110 1.93 -7.38 11.89
N ALA A 111 2.38 -7.84 10.72
CA ALA A 111 1.75 -8.96 10.01
C ALA A 111 1.83 -10.29 10.78
N ASN A 112 2.87 -10.45 11.60
CA ASN A 112 3.06 -11.61 12.48
C ASN A 112 2.51 -11.36 13.90
N GLY A 113 1.96 -10.18 14.13
CA GLY A 113 1.43 -9.75 15.42
C GLY A 113 0.01 -10.21 15.66
N GLN A 114 -0.54 -9.79 16.80
CA GLN A 114 -1.84 -10.25 17.29
C GLN A 114 -3.03 -9.88 16.39
N LEU A 115 -2.91 -8.87 15.52
CA LEU A 115 -3.99 -8.42 14.64
C LEU A 115 -3.99 -9.12 13.27
N GLY A 116 -2.83 -9.54 12.76
CA GLY A 116 -2.67 -9.97 11.37
C GLY A 116 -2.86 -8.83 10.36
N LEU A 117 -3.16 -9.16 9.10
CA LEU A 117 -3.26 -8.20 8.00
C LEU A 117 -4.58 -7.39 8.01
N PRO A 118 -4.62 -6.17 7.45
CA PRO A 118 -5.86 -5.41 7.31
C PRO A 118 -6.82 -6.09 6.33
N ILE A 119 -8.11 -6.11 6.65
CA ILE A 119 -9.18 -6.74 5.84
C ILE A 119 -10.32 -5.77 5.50
N SER A 120 -10.13 -4.49 5.79
CA SER A 120 -11.05 -3.42 5.41
C SER A 120 -10.31 -2.13 5.15
N LYS A 121 -10.97 -1.20 4.44
CA LYS A 121 -10.62 0.22 4.48
C LYS A 121 -10.90 0.79 5.88
N VAL A 122 -10.35 1.96 6.16
CA VAL A 122 -10.75 2.77 7.33
C VAL A 122 -12.24 3.13 7.19
N GLN A 123 -12.98 2.96 8.27
CA GLN A 123 -14.40 3.30 8.39
C GLN A 123 -14.53 4.41 9.42
N VAL A 124 -15.42 5.38 9.15
CA VAL A 124 -15.65 6.55 10.01
C VAL A 124 -17.05 6.45 10.62
N ASN A 125 -17.17 6.81 11.89
CA ASN A 125 -18.45 6.96 12.58
C ASN A 125 -18.40 8.18 13.52
N ASP A 126 -19.51 8.45 14.23
CA ASP A 126 -19.62 9.62 15.13
C ASP A 126 -18.59 9.64 16.27
N SER A 127 -18.03 8.47 16.62
CA SER A 127 -17.07 8.32 17.71
C SER A 127 -15.60 8.32 17.26
N GLY A 128 -15.35 8.29 15.95
CA GLY A 128 -14.02 8.33 15.35
C GLY A 128 -13.86 7.41 14.15
N GLU A 129 -12.74 6.72 14.08
CA GLU A 129 -12.35 5.90 12.94
C GLU A 129 -12.01 4.49 13.40
N TYR A 130 -12.19 3.49 12.55
CA TYR A 130 -11.72 2.15 12.84
C TYR A 130 -11.32 1.39 11.58
N GLN A 131 -10.44 0.40 11.75
CA GLN A 131 -10.03 -0.49 10.68
C GLN A 131 -10.00 -1.93 11.18
N LYS A 132 -10.54 -2.84 10.37
CA LYS A 132 -10.59 -4.27 10.68
C LYS A 132 -9.35 -4.97 10.18
N PHE A 133 -8.87 -5.91 10.98
CA PHE A 133 -7.75 -6.80 10.73
C PHE A 133 -8.23 -8.25 10.85
N GLN A 134 -7.41 -9.20 10.41
CA GLN A 134 -7.76 -10.63 10.42
C GLN A 134 -8.24 -11.13 11.79
N ASN A 135 -7.62 -10.66 12.88
CA ASN A 135 -7.85 -11.14 14.23
C ASN A 135 -8.27 -10.02 15.21
N GLY A 136 -8.77 -8.89 14.69
CA GLY A 136 -9.16 -7.77 15.55
C GLY A 136 -9.48 -6.48 14.81
N ILE A 137 -9.62 -5.41 15.57
CA ILE A 137 -9.98 -4.07 15.11
C ILE A 137 -9.09 -3.06 15.82
N LEU A 138 -8.59 -2.08 15.09
CA LEU A 138 -8.06 -0.85 15.70
C LEU A 138 -9.14 0.22 15.64
N ILE A 139 -9.42 0.87 16.76
CA ILE A 139 -10.42 1.93 16.88
C ILE A 139 -9.72 3.18 17.39
N TRP A 140 -9.80 4.27 16.64
CA TRP A 140 -9.40 5.58 17.12
C TRP A 140 -10.62 6.33 17.67
N HIS A 141 -10.51 6.77 18.92
CA HIS A 141 -11.53 7.55 19.62
C HIS A 141 -11.26 9.04 19.45
N SER A 142 -12.15 9.76 18.75
CA SER A 142 -11.92 11.17 18.42
C SER A 142 -11.87 12.09 19.64
N ARG A 143 -12.69 11.82 20.67
CA ARG A 143 -12.78 12.62 21.89
C ARG A 143 -11.57 12.52 22.81
N ARG A 144 -10.96 11.32 22.87
CA ARG A 144 -9.79 11.04 23.73
C ARG A 144 -8.47 11.11 22.98
N ASN A 145 -8.52 11.11 21.65
CA ASN A 145 -7.37 11.00 20.77
C ASN A 145 -6.50 9.77 21.08
N GLU A 146 -7.14 8.62 21.26
CA GLU A 146 -6.49 7.36 21.64
C GLU A 146 -6.85 6.25 20.65
N ILE A 147 -5.90 5.32 20.44
CA ILE A 147 -6.15 4.10 19.67
C ILE A 147 -6.35 2.95 20.65
N GLU A 148 -7.45 2.23 20.46
CA GLU A 148 -7.78 1.00 21.16
C GLU A 148 -7.55 -0.21 20.24
N VAL A 149 -6.97 -1.26 20.81
CA VAL A 149 -6.77 -2.54 20.13
C VAL A 149 -7.79 -3.54 20.65
N GLN A 150 -8.76 -3.91 19.81
CA GLN A 150 -9.79 -4.89 20.15
C GLN A 150 -9.50 -6.22 19.43
N LYS A 151 -9.33 -7.30 20.17
CA LYS A 151 -9.16 -8.66 19.59
C LYS A 151 -10.51 -9.28 19.27
N SER A 152 -10.56 -10.11 18.22
CA SER A 152 -11.71 -10.96 17.89
C SER A 152 -11.71 -12.25 18.70
#